data_AF-A0A961XL34-F1
#
_entry.id   AF-A0A961XL34-F1
#
_cell.length_a   1.000
_cell.length_b   1.000
_cell.length_c   1.000
_cell.angle_alpha   90.00
_cell.angle_beta   90.00
_cell.angle_gamma   90.00
#
_symmetry.space_group_name_H-M   'P 1'
#
loop_
_entity.id
_entity.type
_entity.pdbx_description
1 polymer ?
#
loop_
_entity_poly.entity_id
_entity_poly.type
_entity_poly.pdbx_seq_one_letter_code
_entity_poly.pdbx_strand_id
1 'polypeptide(L)'
;MFSRVFALAVVSLSWLPVEAVPAAEPLLVAGCPERAPCRGCGCKGGPGYRGPDGKCVGFRNLLKVCGNPPETRCVFENAPGTGANRECALAPRKKKK
;
A
#
# COMPACT_ATOMS: atom_id res chain seq x y z
N MET A 1 -24.27 26.97 -59.07
CA MET A 1 -25.14 25.90 -59.59
C MET A 1 -24.52 24.56 -59.24
N PHE A 2 -25.35 23.64 -58.73
CA PHE A 2 -25.08 22.22 -58.42
C PHE A 2 -24.11 21.93 -57.26
N SER A 3 -24.27 20.90 -56.46
CA SER A 3 -25.36 19.96 -56.14
C SER A 3 -24.66 18.90 -55.31
N ARG A 4 -25.03 18.71 -54.04
CA ARG A 4 -24.68 17.50 -53.26
C ARG A 4 -25.87 17.17 -52.36
N VAL A 5 -26.86 16.50 -52.93
CA VAL A 5 -27.07 15.05 -52.81
C VAL A 5 -27.57 14.71 -51.40
N PHE A 6 -28.89 14.85 -51.26
CA PHE A 6 -29.69 14.11 -50.31
C PHE A 6 -29.69 12.65 -50.77
N ALA A 7 -29.05 11.76 -50.02
CA ALA A 7 -29.23 10.32 -50.18
C ALA A 7 -29.39 9.71 -48.79
N LEU A 8 -30.62 9.27 -48.55
CA LEU A 8 -31.09 8.50 -47.42
C LEU A 8 -30.30 7.18 -47.36
N ALA A 9 -29.65 6.91 -46.22
CA ALA A 9 -29.17 5.58 -45.87
C ALA A 9 -29.70 5.24 -44.48
N VAL A 10 -30.97 4.85 -44.47
CA VAL A 10 -31.67 4.23 -43.35
C VAL A 10 -31.10 2.83 -43.12
N VAL A 11 -30.73 2.57 -41.86
CA VAL A 11 -30.83 1.29 -41.13
C VAL A 11 -30.15 0.08 -41.80
N SER A 12 -28.86 -0.07 -41.55
CA SER A 12 -28.25 -1.40 -41.41
C SER A 12 -28.07 -1.68 -39.92
N LEU A 13 -29.18 -2.03 -39.26
CA LEU A 13 -29.16 -2.67 -37.94
C LEU A 13 -28.67 -4.10 -38.16
N SER A 14 -27.36 -4.26 -38.27
CA SER A 14 -26.71 -5.56 -38.26
C SER A 14 -26.96 -6.22 -36.92
N TRP A 15 -27.91 -7.15 -36.96
CA TRP A 15 -28.13 -8.29 -36.10
C TRP A 15 -26.81 -8.84 -35.54
N LEU A 16 -26.46 -8.49 -34.29
CA LEU A 16 -25.52 -9.30 -33.51
C LEU A 16 -26.32 -10.29 -32.68
N PRO A 17 -26.02 -11.60 -32.73
CA PRO A 17 -26.57 -12.55 -31.79
C PRO A 17 -26.10 -12.17 -30.37
N VAL A 18 -27.06 -12.09 -29.46
CA VAL A 18 -26.78 -12.00 -28.02
C VAL A 18 -26.25 -13.37 -27.58
N GLU A 19 -24.93 -13.50 -27.50
CA GLU A 19 -24.30 -14.65 -26.84
C GLU A 19 -24.56 -14.56 -25.34
N ALA A 20 -25.34 -15.51 -24.84
CA ALA A 20 -25.64 -15.70 -23.44
C ALA A 20 -24.33 -15.94 -22.67
N VAL A 21 -23.98 -15.00 -21.80
CA VAL A 21 -22.85 -15.13 -20.87
C VAL A 21 -23.25 -16.11 -19.76
N PRO A 22 -22.58 -17.26 -19.60
CA PRO A 22 -22.88 -18.19 -18.52
C PRO A 22 -22.58 -17.54 -17.16
N ALA A 23 -23.61 -17.45 -16.32
CA ALA A 23 -23.50 -17.10 -14.92
C ALA A 23 -23.08 -18.33 -14.12
N ALA A 24 -21.78 -18.55 -14.00
CA ALA A 24 -21.19 -19.36 -12.96
C ALA A 24 -19.72 -19.01 -12.93
N GLU A 25 -19.18 -18.63 -11.77
CA GLU A 25 -17.84 -18.97 -11.27
C GLU A 25 -17.66 -18.39 -9.85
N PRO A 26 -16.84 -19.06 -9.03
CA PRO A 26 -17.12 -19.30 -7.63
C PRO A 26 -16.83 -18.09 -6.74
N LEU A 27 -17.39 -18.13 -5.53
CA LEU A 27 -17.09 -17.25 -4.43
C LEU A 27 -15.58 -17.27 -4.13
N LEU A 28 -14.81 -16.41 -4.79
CA LEU A 28 -13.51 -16.02 -4.29
C LEU A 28 -13.77 -15.23 -3.02
N VAL A 29 -13.60 -15.88 -1.87
CA VAL A 29 -13.27 -15.15 -0.65
C VAL A 29 -12.09 -14.28 -1.04
N ALA A 30 -12.33 -12.98 -1.20
CA ALA A 30 -11.31 -11.99 -1.42
C ALA A 30 -10.47 -11.92 -0.14
N GLY A 31 -9.60 -12.93 0.03
CA GLY A 31 -8.57 -12.92 1.04
C GLY A 31 -7.69 -11.70 0.78
N CYS A 32 -7.42 -10.92 1.82
CA CYS A 32 -6.50 -9.81 1.73
C CYS A 32 -5.23 -10.28 1.02
N PRO A 33 -4.75 -9.57 -0.03
CA PRO A 33 -3.56 -10.00 -0.76
C PRO A 33 -2.43 -10.23 0.24
N GLU A 34 -1.80 -11.39 0.14
CA GLU A 34 -0.68 -11.77 1.01
C GLU A 34 0.43 -10.74 0.81
N ARG A 35 0.57 -9.82 1.78
CA ARG A 35 1.62 -8.81 1.73
C ARG A 35 2.94 -9.51 1.99
N ALA A 36 3.93 -9.24 1.15
CA ALA A 36 5.28 -9.74 1.35
C ALA A 36 5.70 -9.58 2.82
N PRO A 37 6.33 -10.61 3.43
CA PRO A 37 6.70 -10.55 4.83
C PRO A 37 7.60 -9.34 5.06
N CYS A 38 7.16 -8.50 5.99
CA CYS A 38 7.87 -7.28 6.33
C CYS A 38 9.20 -7.64 7.03
N ARG A 39 10.31 -7.52 6.29
CA ARG A 39 11.66 -7.87 6.78
C ARG A 39 12.45 -6.62 7.14
N GLY A 40 13.25 -6.75 8.20
CA GLY A 40 14.11 -5.69 8.69
C GLY A 40 13.41 -4.63 9.55
N CYS A 41 14.19 -3.94 10.36
CA CYS A 41 13.73 -2.84 11.19
C CYS A 41 13.40 -1.63 10.32
N GLY A 42 12.22 -1.05 10.56
CA GLY A 42 11.71 0.08 9.78
C GLY A 42 10.59 -0.28 8.80
N CYS A 43 10.46 -1.54 8.37
CA CYS A 43 9.48 -1.89 7.33
C CYS A 43 8.01 -1.63 7.74
N LYS A 44 7.71 -1.66 9.06
CA LYS A 44 6.38 -1.25 9.59
C LYS A 44 6.22 0.27 9.79
N GLY A 45 7.09 1.11 9.22
CA GLY A 45 7.09 2.55 9.47
C GLY A 45 8.00 3.03 10.60
N GLY A 46 8.81 2.14 11.19
CA GLY A 46 9.66 2.46 12.35
C GLY A 46 10.89 3.29 11.98
N PRO A 47 11.75 3.66 12.95
CA PRO A 47 12.94 4.48 12.70
C PRO A 47 14.07 3.74 11.96
N GLY A 48 13.95 2.43 11.73
CA GLY A 48 14.93 1.68 10.93
C GLY A 48 16.09 1.07 11.71
N TYR A 49 16.12 1.21 13.04
CA TYR A 49 17.25 0.77 13.87
C TYR A 49 16.96 -0.54 14.59
N ARG A 50 17.95 -1.45 14.56
CA ARG A 50 18.02 -2.64 15.40
C ARG A 50 18.85 -2.34 16.64
N GLY A 51 18.28 -2.62 17.81
CA GLY A 51 18.92 -2.45 19.10
C GLY A 51 19.94 -3.55 19.39
N PRO A 52 20.77 -3.35 20.44
CA PRO A 52 21.73 -4.36 20.89
C PRO A 52 21.07 -5.65 21.39
N ASP A 53 19.80 -5.57 21.79
CA ASP A 53 18.96 -6.71 22.17
C ASP A 53 18.43 -7.51 20.96
N GLY A 54 18.85 -7.15 19.73
CA GLY A 54 18.46 -7.80 18.48
C GLY A 54 17.05 -7.47 18.01
N LYS A 55 16.30 -6.62 18.72
CA LYS A 55 14.94 -6.20 18.36
C LYS A 55 14.93 -4.84 17.68
N CYS A 56 13.85 -4.55 16.96
CA CYS A 56 13.67 -3.24 16.34
C CYS A 56 13.27 -2.18 17.37
N VAL A 57 13.97 -1.04 17.32
CA VAL A 57 13.73 0.07 18.24
C VAL A 57 12.65 0.99 17.67
N GLY A 58 11.72 1.43 18.52
CA GLY A 58 10.68 2.41 18.14
C GLY A 58 11.15 3.85 18.36
N PHE A 59 10.51 4.82 17.69
CA PHE A 59 10.89 6.23 17.75
C PHE A 59 11.03 6.78 19.18
N ARG A 60 10.13 6.40 20.09
CA ARG A 60 10.14 6.90 21.49
C ARG A 60 11.29 6.32 22.33
N ASN A 61 11.79 5.15 21.97
CA ASN A 61 12.88 4.47 22.67
C ASN A 61 14.22 4.66 21.97
N LEU A 62 14.26 5.26 20.78
CA LEU A 62 15.48 5.39 19.97
C LEU A 62 16.59 6.11 20.73
N LEU A 63 16.30 7.28 21.30
CA LEU A 63 17.28 8.03 22.08
C LEU A 63 17.74 7.26 23.34
N LYS A 64 16.83 6.53 24.00
CA LYS A 64 17.13 5.79 25.23
C LYS A 64 18.00 4.56 24.97
N VAL A 65 17.73 3.83 23.89
CA VAL A 65 18.40 2.57 23.55
C VAL A 65 19.67 2.85 22.74
N CYS A 66 19.54 3.63 21.68
CA CYS A 66 20.59 3.87 20.69
C CYS A 66 21.47 5.09 21.00
N GLY A 67 20.98 6.04 21.81
CA GLY A 67 21.67 7.30 22.06
C GLY A 67 21.50 8.33 20.93
N ASN A 68 22.29 9.41 21.01
CA ASN A 68 22.39 10.45 19.99
C ASN A 68 23.88 10.71 19.72
N PRO A 69 24.42 10.35 18.55
CA PRO A 69 23.73 9.77 17.39
C PRO A 69 23.41 8.27 17.56
N PRO A 70 22.29 7.77 16.97
CA PRO A 70 21.78 6.40 17.19
C PRO A 70 22.66 5.31 16.55
N GLU A 71 23.48 5.66 15.56
CA GLU A 71 24.42 4.77 14.89
C GLU A 71 25.57 4.27 15.79
N THR A 72 25.75 4.88 16.96
CA THR A 72 26.80 4.49 17.92
C THR A 72 26.51 3.17 18.64
N ARG A 73 25.23 2.83 18.81
CA ARG A 73 24.79 1.64 19.58
C ARG A 73 23.82 0.75 18.84
N CYS A 74 23.20 1.24 17.76
CA CYS A 74 22.21 0.51 16.99
C CYS A 74 22.62 0.44 15.53
N VAL A 75 22.21 -0.65 14.87
CA VAL A 75 22.47 -0.86 13.44
C VAL A 75 21.28 -0.34 12.64
N PHE A 76 21.55 0.47 11.62
CA PHE A 76 20.52 0.96 10.70
C PHE A 76 20.30 -0.04 9.57
N GLU A 77 19.08 -0.59 9.46
CA GLU A 77 18.73 -1.61 8.46
C GLU A 77 18.00 -1.06 7.23
N ASN A 78 17.54 0.20 7.27
CA ASN A 78 16.88 0.91 6.17
C ASN A 78 15.81 0.10 5.41
N ALA A 79 14.94 -0.62 6.12
CA ALA A 79 13.91 -1.42 5.48
C ALA A 79 12.85 -0.53 4.77
N PRO A 80 12.15 -1.03 3.73
CA PRO A 80 11.20 -0.25 2.94
C PRO A 80 10.01 0.15 3.81
N GLY A 81 9.96 1.42 4.19
CA GLY A 81 9.01 1.96 5.16
C GLY A 81 9.68 2.68 6.34
N THR A 82 11.00 2.67 6.44
CA THR A 82 11.72 3.42 7.47
C THR A 82 11.28 4.89 7.49
N GLY A 83 10.85 5.39 8.65
CA GLY A 83 10.36 6.76 8.82
C GLY A 83 8.88 6.98 8.50
N ALA A 84 8.21 6.07 7.78
CA ALA A 84 6.87 6.31 7.23
C ALA A 84 5.75 6.49 8.28
N ASN A 85 5.96 6.05 9.53
CA ASN A 85 5.00 6.23 10.62
C ASN A 85 5.52 7.18 11.73
N ARG A 86 6.49 8.05 11.44
CA ARG A 86 7.14 8.90 12.46
C ARG A 86 6.15 9.83 13.15
N GLU A 87 5.32 10.53 12.39
CA GLU A 87 4.38 11.52 12.89
C GLU A 87 3.33 10.85 13.79
N CYS A 88 2.77 9.74 13.32
CA CYS A 88 1.79 8.95 14.08
C CYS A 88 2.39 8.35 15.36
N ALA A 89 3.63 7.85 15.30
CA ALA A 89 4.30 7.22 16.43
C ALA A 89 4.68 8.21 17.56
N LEU A 90 4.94 9.47 17.20
CA LEU A 90 5.30 10.52 18.15
C LEU A 90 4.09 11.32 18.65
N ALA A 91 2.92 11.19 18.02
CA ALA A 91 1.71 11.87 18.43
C ALA A 91 1.34 11.56 19.91
N PRO A 92 0.84 12.56 20.65
CA PRO A 92 0.39 12.36 22.03
C PRO A 92 -0.77 11.36 22.07
N ARG A 93 -0.71 10.39 22.99
CA ARG A 93 -1.79 9.40 23.16
C ARG A 93 -2.83 9.98 24.11
N LYS A 94 -4.10 10.01 23.70
CA LYS A 94 -5.22 10.33 24.60
C LYS A 94 -5.29 9.26 25.69
N LYS A 95 -5.27 9.65 26.96
CA LYS A 95 -5.55 8.73 28.06
C LYS A 95 -7.04 8.36 27.99
N LYS A 96 -7.34 7.06 27.95
CA LYS A 96 -8.72 6.60 28.19
C LYS A 96 -9.01 6.82 29.67
N LYS A 97 -10.04 7.61 29.96
CA LYS A 97 -10.57 7.85 31.30
C LYS A 97 -11.42 6.66 31.72
#